data_AF-A0AAW4GAA2-F1
#
_entry.id   AF-A0AAW4GAA2-F1
#
_cell.length_a   1.000
_cell.length_b   1.000
_cell.length_c   1.000
_cell.angle_alpha   90.00
_cell.angle_beta   90.00
_cell.angle_gamma   90.00
#
_symmetry.space_group_name_H-M   'P 1'
#
loop_
_entity.id
_entity.type
_entity.pdbx_description
1 polymer ?
#
loop_
_entity_poly.entity_id
_entity_poly.type
_entity_poly.pdbx_seq_one_letter_code
_entity_poly.pdbx_strand_id
1 'polypeptide(L)'
;MKALRDTVLDPFLLSIFAVAALASIFPASGTAEDVLGWVTRVAIGLLFLIYGARLSPRDAWEGVKHWRLHSVILASTYLLFPALGLALRVLEPSLLSEDLYTGVLFLCLVPSTVQSSIAFTSIARGNVAGAVVSASFSNILGVFVTPLLVLALMTTTGSA
;
A
#
# COMPACT_ATOMS: atom_id res chain seq x y z
N MET A 1 -2.87 -24.44 -16.62
CA MET A 1 -2.67 -22.99 -16.32
C MET A 1 -3.67 -22.05 -17.00
N LYS A 2 -4.28 -22.37 -18.17
CA LYS A 2 -5.35 -21.54 -18.77
C LYS A 2 -6.66 -21.50 -17.96
N ALA A 3 -7.00 -22.58 -17.24
CA ALA A 3 -8.30 -22.72 -16.57
C ALA A 3 -8.49 -21.82 -15.31
N LEU A 4 -7.40 -21.35 -14.66
CA LEU A 4 -7.50 -20.43 -13.52
C LEU A 4 -7.67 -18.96 -13.94
N ARG A 5 -7.55 -18.66 -15.24
CA ARG A 5 -7.57 -17.29 -15.76
C ARG A 5 -8.99 -16.78 -16.03
N ASP A 6 -9.96 -17.69 -16.07
CA ASP A 6 -11.39 -17.39 -16.34
C ASP A 6 -12.25 -17.45 -15.06
N THR A 7 -11.66 -17.65 -13.89
CA THR A 7 -12.35 -17.51 -12.60
C THR A 7 -12.23 -16.08 -12.08
N VAL A 8 -13.29 -15.59 -11.43
CA VAL A 8 -13.36 -14.27 -10.75
C VAL A 8 -12.25 -14.08 -9.70
N LEU A 9 -11.57 -15.15 -9.30
CA LEU A 9 -10.49 -15.16 -8.32
C LEU A 9 -9.12 -14.97 -9.00
N ASP A 10 -8.50 -13.81 -8.75
CA ASP A 10 -7.14 -13.48 -9.18
C ASP A 10 -6.13 -14.49 -8.59
N PRO A 11 -5.35 -15.21 -9.43
CA PRO A 11 -4.31 -16.14 -8.97
C PRO A 11 -3.29 -15.50 -8.02
N PHE A 12 -3.03 -14.20 -8.15
CA PHE A 12 -2.15 -13.47 -7.25
C PHE A 12 -2.79 -13.33 -5.86
N LEU A 13 -4.07 -12.94 -5.76
CA LEU A 13 -4.79 -12.89 -4.48
C LEU A 13 -4.87 -14.26 -3.82
N LEU A 14 -5.18 -15.30 -4.59
CA LEU A 14 -5.19 -16.69 -4.10
C LEU A 14 -3.82 -17.09 -3.53
N SER A 15 -2.74 -16.68 -4.19
CA SER A 15 -1.38 -16.95 -3.72
C SER A 15 -1.07 -16.21 -2.41
N ILE A 16 -1.52 -14.95 -2.26
CA ILE A 16 -1.37 -14.20 -1.00
C ILE A 16 -2.07 -14.93 0.15
N PHE A 17 -3.33 -15.33 -0.03
CA PHE A 17 -4.08 -16.05 1.00
C PHE A 17 -3.44 -17.41 1.32
N ALA A 18 -2.99 -18.14 0.29
CA ALA A 18 -2.33 -19.42 0.47
C ALA A 18 -1.02 -19.28 1.26
N VAL A 19 -0.19 -18.29 0.95
CA VAL A 19 1.06 -18.02 1.67
C VAL A 19 0.78 -17.56 3.11
N ALA A 20 -0.22 -16.70 3.32
CA ALA A 20 -0.62 -16.26 4.67
C ALA A 20 -1.11 -17.43 5.54
N ALA A 21 -1.95 -18.31 4.98
CA ALA A 21 -2.39 -19.52 5.67
C ALA A 21 -1.23 -20.47 5.97
N LEU A 22 -0.33 -20.67 4.99
CA LEU A 22 0.86 -21.50 5.18
C LEU A 22 1.76 -20.94 6.29
N ALA A 23 2.04 -19.63 6.28
CA ALA A 23 2.86 -18.97 7.29
C ALA A 23 2.22 -19.00 8.69
N SER A 24 0.88 -19.03 8.77
CA SER A 24 0.15 -19.16 10.04
C SER A 24 0.29 -20.55 10.66
N ILE A 25 0.43 -21.60 9.85
CA ILE A 25 0.57 -22.99 10.31
C ILE A 25 2.05 -23.37 10.49
N PHE A 26 2.90 -22.87 9.60
CA PHE A 26 4.34 -23.14 9.56
C PHE A 26 5.14 -21.82 9.58
N PRO A 27 5.16 -21.11 10.72
CA PRO A 27 5.92 -19.87 10.82
C PRO A 27 7.42 -20.15 10.71
N ALA A 28 8.12 -19.32 9.93
CA ALA A 28 9.58 -19.34 9.92
C ALA A 28 10.09 -18.91 11.29
N SER A 29 11.03 -19.67 11.85
CA SER A 29 11.61 -19.41 13.17
C SER A 29 13.11 -19.60 13.17
N GLY A 30 13.82 -18.85 14.03
CA GLY A 30 15.28 -18.94 14.16
C GLY A 30 15.97 -18.48 12.87
N THR A 31 16.99 -19.21 12.41
CA THR A 31 17.77 -18.81 11.22
C THR A 31 16.94 -18.63 9.95
N ALA A 32 15.82 -19.35 9.82
CA ALA A 32 14.91 -19.18 8.68
C ALA A 32 14.24 -17.80 8.66
N GLU A 33 13.90 -17.27 9.84
CA GLU A 33 13.34 -15.92 10.01
C GLU A 33 14.36 -14.85 9.59
N ASP A 34 15.62 -14.99 10.05
CA ASP A 34 16.70 -14.06 9.71
C ASP A 34 16.94 -13.99 8.20
N VAL A 35 17.05 -15.16 7.55
CA VAL A 35 17.25 -15.25 6.10
C VAL A 35 16.06 -14.66 5.36
N LEU A 36 14.82 -15.00 5.77
CA LEU A 36 13.62 -14.48 5.14
C LEU A 36 13.49 -12.96 5.31
N GLY A 37 13.93 -12.42 6.46
CA GLY A 37 14.02 -10.98 6.71
C GLY A 37 14.95 -10.27 5.73
N TRP A 38 16.16 -10.80 5.49
CA TRP A 38 17.08 -10.26 4.48
C TRP A 38 16.52 -10.36 3.07
N VAL A 39 15.96 -11.52 2.71
CA VAL A 39 15.31 -11.72 1.39
C VAL A 39 14.20 -10.70 1.17
N THR A 40 13.36 -10.46 2.19
CA THR A 40 12.26 -9.50 2.13
C THR A 40 12.78 -8.08 1.93
N ARG A 41 13.80 -7.67 2.68
CA ARG A 41 14.42 -6.34 2.53
C ARG A 41 15.01 -6.14 1.13
N VAL A 42 15.74 -7.12 0.61
CA VAL A 42 16.31 -7.07 -0.74
C VAL A 42 15.20 -7.05 -1.80
N ALA A 43 14.16 -7.87 -1.64
CA ALA A 43 13.02 -7.92 -2.55
C ALA A 43 12.27 -6.58 -2.60
N ILE A 44 12.03 -5.95 -1.43
CA ILE A 44 11.43 -4.62 -1.34
C ILE A 44 12.34 -3.58 -2.01
N GLY A 45 13.65 -3.62 -1.74
CA GLY A 45 14.61 -2.72 -2.39
C GLY A 45 14.61 -2.84 -3.91
N LEU A 46 14.58 -4.07 -4.43
CA LEU A 46 14.48 -4.34 -5.87
C LEU A 46 13.13 -3.89 -6.45
N LEU A 47 12.03 -4.08 -5.72
CA LEU A 47 10.70 -3.62 -6.13
C LEU A 47 10.71 -2.10 -6.34
N PHE A 48 11.19 -1.34 -5.36
CA PHE A 48 11.32 0.11 -5.45
C PHE A 48 12.30 0.54 -6.53
N LEU A 49 13.41 -0.18 -6.71
CA LEU A 49 14.37 0.09 -7.79
C LEU A 49 13.74 -0.08 -9.17
N ILE A 50 12.98 -1.17 -9.39
CA ILE A 50 12.28 -1.42 -10.65
C ILE A 50 11.20 -0.38 -10.89
N TYR A 51 10.46 0.01 -9.85
CA TYR A 51 9.45 1.07 -9.96
C TYR A 51 10.09 2.42 -10.29
N GLY A 52 11.22 2.76 -9.67
CA GLY A 52 12.01 3.94 -10.02
C GLY A 52 12.55 3.89 -11.45
N ALA A 53 13.10 2.76 -11.88
CA ALA A 53 13.65 2.58 -13.23
C ALA A 53 12.57 2.61 -14.33
N ARG A 54 11.34 2.18 -14.02
CA ARG A 54 10.20 2.24 -14.95
C ARG A 54 9.58 3.63 -15.05
N LEU A 55 9.91 4.56 -14.16
CA LEU A 55 9.36 5.91 -14.18
C LEU A 55 10.01 6.74 -15.30
N SER A 56 9.24 7.08 -16.33
CA SER A 56 9.73 8.04 -17.31
C SER A 56 9.60 9.47 -16.78
N PRO A 57 10.58 10.37 -17.01
CA PRO A 57 10.47 11.78 -16.65
C PRO A 57 9.25 12.48 -17.28
N ARG A 58 8.77 11.93 -18.42
CA ARG A 58 7.56 12.43 -19.09
C ARG A 58 6.29 12.08 -18.32
N ASP A 59 6.17 10.88 -17.76
CA ASP A 59 5.01 10.49 -16.95
C ASP A 59 4.90 11.34 -15.68
N ALA A 60 6.04 11.65 -15.06
CA ALA A 60 6.12 12.59 -13.93
C ALA A 60 5.64 14.00 -14.34
N TRP A 61 6.00 14.46 -15.54
CA TRP A 61 5.60 15.78 -16.05
C TRP A 61 4.13 15.85 -16.51
N GLU A 62 3.60 14.78 -17.09
CA GLU A 62 2.19 14.71 -17.48
C GLU A 62 1.24 14.64 -16.27
N GLY A 63 1.68 14.05 -15.15
CA GLY A 63 0.95 14.09 -13.88
C GLY A 63 0.70 15.51 -13.38
N VAL A 64 1.67 16.41 -13.56
CA VAL A 64 1.53 17.82 -13.20
C VAL A 64 0.45 18.52 -14.03
N LYS A 65 0.20 18.10 -15.28
CA LYS A 65 -0.76 18.76 -16.18
C LYS A 65 -2.23 18.59 -15.75
N HIS A 66 -2.57 17.54 -15.00
CA HIS A 66 -3.92 17.31 -14.47
C HIS A 66 -3.97 17.50 -12.96
N TRP A 67 -3.37 18.60 -12.46
CA TRP A 67 -3.18 18.86 -11.03
C TRP A 67 -4.46 18.76 -10.20
N ARG A 68 -5.63 19.19 -10.69
CA ARG A 68 -6.90 19.10 -9.95
C ARG A 68 -7.28 17.66 -9.60
N LEU A 69 -7.10 16.73 -10.54
CA LEU A 69 -7.39 15.31 -10.32
C LEU A 69 -6.37 14.70 -9.34
N HIS A 70 -5.09 14.98 -9.55
CA HIS A 70 -4.00 14.46 -8.72
C HIS A 70 -4.11 14.99 -7.29
N SER A 71 -4.44 16.27 -7.09
CA SER A 71 -4.64 16.86 -5.78
C SER A 71 -5.78 16.20 -5.01
N VAL A 72 -6.91 15.90 -5.67
CA VAL A 72 -8.03 15.20 -5.01
C VAL A 72 -7.64 13.79 -4.60
N ILE A 73 -6.96 13.04 -5.48
CA ILE A 73 -6.51 11.68 -5.18
C ILE A 73 -5.48 11.69 -4.05
N LEU A 74 -4.47 12.56 -4.10
CA LEU A 74 -3.44 12.67 -3.06
C LEU A 74 -3.99 13.17 -1.73
N ALA A 75 -4.91 14.14 -1.74
CA ALA A 75 -5.57 14.59 -0.52
C ALA A 75 -6.43 13.47 0.07
N SER A 76 -7.07 12.66 -0.76
CA SER A 76 -7.78 11.47 -0.28
C SER A 76 -6.80 10.51 0.38
N THR A 77 -5.69 10.15 -0.28
CA THR A 77 -4.70 9.20 0.24
C THR A 77 -3.99 9.67 1.50
N TYR A 78 -3.55 10.94 1.55
CA TYR A 78 -2.63 11.43 2.60
C TYR A 78 -3.27 12.38 3.62
N LEU A 79 -4.55 12.75 3.46
CA LEU A 79 -5.29 13.51 4.46
C LEU A 79 -6.56 12.76 4.89
N LEU A 80 -7.42 12.37 3.93
CA LEU A 80 -8.71 11.75 4.26
C LEU A 80 -8.52 10.39 4.94
N PHE A 81 -7.74 9.47 4.34
CA PHE A 81 -7.51 8.16 4.94
C PHE A 81 -6.82 8.24 6.32
N PRO A 82 -5.76 9.04 6.53
CA PRO A 82 -5.19 9.24 7.86
C PRO A 82 -6.20 9.80 8.87
N ALA A 83 -7.03 10.78 8.47
CA ALA A 83 -8.07 11.33 9.35
C ALA A 83 -9.12 10.28 9.73
N LEU A 84 -9.52 9.42 8.77
CA LEU A 84 -10.39 8.29 9.04
C LEU A 84 -9.72 7.27 9.97
N GLY A 85 -8.44 6.96 9.76
CA GLY A 85 -7.66 6.08 10.62
C GLY A 85 -7.61 6.57 12.07
N LEU A 86 -7.40 7.88 12.29
CA LEU A 86 -7.48 8.49 13.62
C LEU A 86 -8.90 8.44 14.20
N ALA A 87 -9.92 8.67 13.38
CA ALA A 87 -11.31 8.58 13.81
C ALA A 87 -11.68 7.16 14.26
N LEU A 88 -11.07 6.11 13.69
CA LEU A 88 -11.28 4.72 14.11
C LEU A 88 -10.78 4.44 15.54
N ARG A 89 -10.04 5.35 16.19
CA ARG A 89 -9.65 5.21 17.59
C ARG A 89 -10.86 5.05 18.52
N VAL A 90 -12.02 5.61 18.17
CA VAL A 90 -13.25 5.45 18.97
C VAL A 90 -13.72 4.00 19.09
N LEU A 91 -13.23 3.11 18.23
CA LEU A 91 -13.52 1.68 18.27
C LEU A 91 -12.60 0.91 19.23
N GLU A 92 -11.50 1.53 19.68
CA GLU A 92 -10.56 0.96 20.67
C GLU A 92 -11.04 1.29 22.10
N PRO A 93 -11.03 0.32 23.04
CA PRO A 93 -10.62 -1.08 22.93
C PRO A 93 -11.76 -2.05 22.54
N SER A 94 -12.95 -1.55 22.22
CA SER A 94 -14.16 -2.36 22.07
C SER A 94 -14.15 -3.35 20.89
N LEU A 95 -13.95 -2.85 19.66
CA LEU A 95 -13.88 -3.65 18.43
C LEU A 95 -12.43 -3.88 17.98
N LEU A 96 -11.53 -2.95 18.30
CA LEU A 96 -10.13 -3.00 17.92
C LEU A 96 -9.26 -3.08 19.17
N SER A 97 -8.38 -4.07 19.25
CA SER A 97 -7.27 -4.03 20.21
C SER A 97 -6.30 -2.91 19.85
N GLU A 98 -5.45 -2.51 20.80
CA GLU A 98 -4.44 -1.48 20.58
C GLU A 98 -3.48 -1.82 19.41
N ASP A 99 -3.01 -3.06 19.35
CA ASP A 99 -2.14 -3.55 18.26
C ASP A 99 -2.86 -3.53 16.91
N LEU A 100 -4.14 -3.93 16.88
CA LEU A 100 -4.92 -3.95 15.65
C LEU A 100 -5.23 -2.53 15.18
N TYR A 101 -5.56 -1.62 16.10
CA TYR A 101 -5.74 -0.20 15.78
C TYR A 101 -4.45 0.38 15.17
N THR A 102 -3.29 0.07 15.74
CA THR A 102 -1.98 0.52 15.24
C THR A 102 -1.73 0.01 13.82
N GLY A 103 -2.02 -1.26 13.55
CA GLY A 103 -1.94 -1.83 12.20
C GLY A 103 -2.91 -1.18 11.21
N VAL A 104 -4.16 -0.98 11.60
CA VAL A 104 -5.18 -0.30 10.77
C VAL A 104 -4.78 1.14 10.49
N LEU A 105 -4.30 1.87 11.49
CA LEU A 105 -3.81 3.24 11.31
C LEU A 105 -2.65 3.25 10.33
N PHE A 106 -1.65 2.37 10.45
CA PHE A 106 -0.55 2.27 9.50
C PHE A 106 -1.04 2.03 8.06
N LEU A 107 -2.03 1.16 7.86
CA LEU A 107 -2.64 0.92 6.55
C LEU A 107 -3.34 2.18 5.97
N CYS A 108 -3.76 3.12 6.81
CA CYS A 108 -4.29 4.41 6.37
C CYS A 108 -3.22 5.43 6.00
N LEU A 109 -1.93 5.19 6.32
CA LEU A 109 -0.82 6.13 6.06
C LEU A 109 -0.01 5.77 4.81
N VAL A 110 -0.18 4.55 4.27
CA VAL A 110 0.56 4.06 3.11
C VAL A 110 0.00 4.58 1.77
N PRO A 111 0.81 4.63 0.69
CA PRO A 111 0.34 5.03 -0.63
C PRO A 111 -0.74 4.11 -1.22
N SER A 112 -1.47 4.62 -2.22
CA SER A 112 -2.45 3.84 -2.99
C SER A 112 -1.80 2.75 -3.85
N THR A 113 -2.46 1.60 -3.99
CA THR A 113 -2.04 0.50 -4.88
C THR A 113 -2.27 0.84 -6.36
N VAL A 114 -1.26 0.67 -7.22
CA VAL A 114 -1.35 0.98 -8.66
C VAL A 114 -2.37 0.08 -9.37
N GLN A 115 -2.28 -1.23 -9.18
CA GLN A 115 -3.08 -2.20 -9.94
C GLN A 115 -4.58 -2.07 -9.63
N SER A 116 -4.97 -2.05 -8.36
CA SER A 116 -6.39 -1.99 -7.97
C SER A 116 -7.04 -0.67 -8.38
N SER A 117 -6.33 0.46 -8.27
CA SER A 117 -6.86 1.77 -8.67
C SER A 117 -7.14 1.83 -10.18
N ILE A 118 -6.28 1.24 -11.01
CA ILE A 118 -6.49 1.14 -12.47
C ILE A 118 -7.70 0.24 -12.77
N ALA A 119 -7.77 -0.92 -12.13
CA ALA A 119 -8.84 -1.89 -12.35
C ALA A 119 -10.21 -1.33 -11.95
N PHE A 120 -10.34 -0.73 -10.76
CA PHE A 120 -11.61 -0.14 -10.32
C PHE A 120 -11.99 1.11 -11.12
N THR A 121 -11.01 1.93 -11.53
CA THR A 121 -11.28 3.08 -12.40
C THR A 121 -11.78 2.63 -13.77
N SER A 122 -11.22 1.56 -14.35
CA SER A 122 -11.67 1.05 -15.64
C SER A 122 -13.07 0.44 -15.57
N ILE A 123 -13.38 -0.31 -14.51
CA ILE A 123 -14.73 -0.85 -14.24
C ILE A 123 -15.74 0.30 -14.10
N ALA A 124 -15.36 1.38 -13.41
CA ALA A 124 -16.19 2.58 -13.25
C ALA A 124 -16.24 3.47 -14.51
N ARG A 125 -15.59 3.08 -15.62
CA ARG A 125 -15.47 3.87 -16.86
C ARG A 125 -14.85 5.26 -16.65
N GLY A 126 -13.97 5.38 -15.66
CA GLY A 126 -13.27 6.60 -15.31
C GLY A 126 -11.97 6.81 -16.10
N ASN A 127 -11.19 7.81 -15.69
CA ASN A 127 -9.93 8.16 -16.33
C ASN A 127 -8.79 7.20 -15.91
N VAL A 128 -8.66 6.09 -16.63
CA VAL A 128 -7.63 5.06 -16.39
C VAL A 128 -6.22 5.63 -16.47
N ALA A 129 -5.94 6.50 -17.46
CA ALA A 129 -4.62 7.13 -17.60
C ALA A 129 -4.29 8.02 -16.39
N GLY A 130 -5.26 8.79 -15.91
CA GLY A 130 -5.13 9.60 -14.70
C GLY A 130 -4.88 8.74 -13.46
N ALA A 131 -5.57 7.60 -13.32
CA ALA A 131 -5.35 6.67 -12.22
C ALA A 131 -3.94 6.05 -12.23
N VAL A 132 -3.41 5.68 -13.40
CA VAL A 132 -2.02 5.18 -13.54
C VAL A 132 -1.03 6.22 -13.05
N VAL A 133 -1.14 7.46 -13.54
CA VAL A 133 -0.18 8.52 -13.22
C VAL A 133 -0.28 8.95 -11.76
N SER A 134 -1.50 9.14 -11.24
CA SER A 134 -1.72 9.49 -9.84
C SER A 134 -1.26 8.39 -8.88
N ALA A 135 -1.48 7.11 -9.21
CA ALA A 135 -1.01 6.02 -8.37
C ALA A 135 0.51 5.92 -8.35
N SER A 136 1.18 6.06 -9.51
CA SER A 136 2.65 6.11 -9.58
C SER A 136 3.21 7.28 -8.77
N PHE A 137 2.65 8.48 -8.93
CA PHE A 137 3.06 9.66 -8.16
C PHE A 137 2.83 9.48 -6.66
N SER A 138 1.67 8.92 -6.27
CA SER A 138 1.39 8.58 -4.86
C SER A 138 2.44 7.62 -4.30
N ASN A 139 2.85 6.58 -5.02
CA ASN A 139 3.84 5.62 -4.52
C ASN A 139 5.23 6.25 -4.34
N ILE A 140 5.65 7.13 -5.26
CA ILE A 140 6.91 7.87 -5.14
C ILE A 140 6.87 8.81 -3.94
N LEU A 141 5.81 9.60 -3.82
CA LEU A 141 5.62 10.51 -2.68
C LEU A 141 5.55 9.73 -1.36
N GLY A 142 4.94 8.55 -1.38
CA GLY A 142 4.76 7.68 -0.23
C GLY A 142 6.06 7.19 0.39
N VAL A 143 7.15 7.10 -0.37
CA VAL A 143 8.49 6.79 0.14
C VAL A 143 8.92 7.77 1.24
N PHE A 144 8.52 9.04 1.11
CA PHE A 144 8.88 10.10 2.06
C PHE A 144 7.72 10.47 2.99
N VAL A 145 6.50 10.52 2.46
CA VAL A 145 5.32 10.97 3.22
C VAL A 145 4.89 9.92 4.24
N THR A 146 4.95 8.63 3.92
CA THR A 146 4.53 7.57 4.87
C THR A 146 5.38 7.59 6.14
N PRO A 147 6.73 7.60 6.10
CA PRO A 147 7.52 7.72 7.32
C PRO A 147 7.22 8.98 8.14
N LEU A 148 6.99 10.12 7.49
CA LEU A 148 6.66 11.37 8.17
C LEU A 148 5.29 11.31 8.85
N LEU A 149 4.28 10.74 8.17
CA LEU A 149 2.95 10.53 8.74
C LEU A 149 2.98 9.54 9.91
N VAL A 150 3.74 8.45 9.78
CA VAL A 150 3.93 7.46 10.86
C VAL A 150 4.56 8.15 12.06
N LEU A 151 5.63 8.92 11.87
CA LEU A 151 6.28 9.67 12.96
C LEU A 151 5.34 10.69 13.62
N ALA A 152 4.47 11.33 12.84
CA ALA A 152 3.58 12.37 13.34
C ALA A 152 2.31 11.84 14.01
N LEU A 153 1.76 10.71 13.55
CA LEU A 153 0.42 10.24 13.89
C LEU A 153 0.40 8.94 14.69
N MET A 154 1.45 8.12 14.57
CA MET A 154 1.57 6.91 15.37
C MET A 154 2.43 7.22 16.58
N THR A 155 1.87 7.04 17.77
CA THR A 155 2.65 7.13 19.00
C THR A 155 3.71 6.04 18.97
N THR A 156 4.96 6.43 18.77
CA THR A 156 6.07 5.55 19.09
C THR A 156 6.04 5.40 20.60
N THR A 157 5.52 4.28 21.11
CA THR A 157 5.84 3.83 22.47
C THR A 157 7.31 3.42 22.46
N GLY A 158 8.19 4.41 22.28
CA GLY A 158 9.61 4.34 22.59
C GLY A 158 9.75 4.48 24.09
N SER A 159 9.23 3.50 24.82
CA SER A 159 9.71 3.23 26.16
C SER A 159 11.04 2.50 25.97
N ALA A 160 12.12 3.27 26.11
CA ALA A 160 13.47 2.77 26.30
C ALA A 160 13.54 1.85 27.52
#